data_AF-A0A968VVE0-F1
#
_entry.id   AF-A0A968VVE0-F1
#
_cell.length_a   1.000
_cell.length_b   1.000
_cell.length_c   1.000
_cell.angle_alpha   90.00
_cell.angle_beta   90.00
_cell.angle_gamma   90.00
#
_symmetry.space_group_name_H-M   'P 1'
#
loop_
_entity.id
_entity.type
_entity.pdbx_description
1 polymer ?
#
loop_
_entity_poly.entity_id
_entity_poly.type
_entity_poly.pdbx_seq_one_letter_code
_entity_poly.pdbx_strand_id
1 'polypeptide(L)' 'MFFIDYFLYLLYASRPDRQIPDMRVRRRDEAVEWLKEIQAGKVDPSLPTIDTELTTDVNNPFKWGSNKRVNTSW' A
#
# COMPACT_ATOMS: atom_id res chain seq x y z
N MET A 1 -2.18 -1.11 -1.47
CA MET A 1 -3.25 -1.89 -2.15
C MET A 1 -2.75 -2.60 -3.43
N PHE A 2 -1.46 -2.47 -3.78
CA PHE A 2 -0.82 -3.07 -4.96
C PHE A 2 -0.90 -4.60 -5.10
N PHE A 3 -0.95 -5.35 -3.99
CA PHE A 3 -1.07 -6.82 -4.02
C PHE A 3 -2.37 -7.29 -4.70
N ILE A 4 -3.47 -6.58 -4.44
CA ILE A 4 -4.78 -6.89 -5.04
C ILE A 4 -4.77 -6.61 -6.54
N ASP A 5 -4.14 -5.51 -6.98
CA ASP A 5 -4.05 -5.18 -8.39
C ASP A 5 -3.20 -6.20 -9.17
N TYR A 6 -2.11 -6.70 -8.57
CA TYR A 6 -1.32 -7.79 -9.15
C TYR A 6 -2.12 -9.10 -9.26
N PHE A 7 -2.85 -9.47 -8.20
CA PHE A 7 -3.68 -10.68 -8.19
C PHE A 7 -4.82 -10.60 -9.20
N LEU A 8 -5.47 -9.43 -9.33
CA LEU A 8 -6.50 -9.20 -10.34
C LEU A 8 -5.93 -9.37 -11.75
N TYR A 9 -4.75 -8.83 -12.04
CA TYR A 9 -4.09 -9.06 -13.32
C TYR A 9 -3.87 -10.55 -13.59
N LEU A 10 -3.41 -11.31 -12.59
CA LEU A 10 -3.20 -12.76 -12.69
C LEU A 10 -4.50 -13.51 -13.00
N LEU A 11 -5.61 -13.08 -12.38
CA LEU A 11 -6.94 -13.65 -12.60
C LEU A 11 -7.49 -13.36 -13.99
N TYR A 12 -7.20 -12.18 -14.56
CA TYR A 12 -7.54 -11.90 -15.96
C TYR A 12 -6.66 -12.70 -16.91
N ALA A 13 -5.37 -12.85 -16.61
CA ALA A 13 -4.42 -13.61 -17.43
C ALA A 13 -4.71 -15.12 -17.44
N SER A 14 -5.36 -15.66 -16.40
CA SER A 14 -5.75 -17.07 -16.34
C SER A 14 -7.01 -17.38 -17.16
N ARG A 15 -7.74 -16.37 -17.63
CA ARG A 15 -8.88 -16.57 -18.53
C ARG A 15 -8.41 -16.87 -19.96
N PRO A 16 -9.08 -17.78 -20.67
CA PRO A 16 -8.72 -18.13 -22.05
C PRO A 16 -8.97 -17.00 -23.05
N ASP A 17 -9.88 -16.06 -22.75
CA ASP A 17 -10.18 -14.90 -23.59
C ASP A 17 -9.06 -13.85 -23.59
N ARG A 18 -8.17 -13.86 -22.58
CA ARG A 18 -7.05 -12.93 -22.35
C ARG A 18 -7.43 -11.45 -22.55
N GLN A 19 -8.70 -11.10 -22.33
CA GLN A 19 -9.16 -9.72 -22.44
C GLN A 19 -8.82 -8.98 -21.15
N ILE A 20 -7.64 -8.37 -21.13
CA ILE A 20 -7.15 -7.60 -19.99
C ILE A 20 -7.39 -6.11 -20.27
N PRO A 21 -8.16 -5.40 -19.42
CA PRO A 21 -8.31 -3.95 -19.55
C PRO A 21 -6.97 -3.22 -19.36
N ASP A 22 -6.69 -2.18 -20.15
CA ASP A 22 -5.43 -1.41 -20.08
C ASP A 22 -5.14 -0.84 -18.68
N MET A 23 -6.20 -0.42 -17.97
CA MET A 23 -6.11 0.02 -16.58
C MET A 23 -5.44 -1.03 -15.69
N ARG A 24 -5.72 -2.32 -15.90
CA ARG A 24 -5.17 -3.42 -15.09
C ARG A 24 -3.70 -3.67 -15.40
N VAL A 25 -3.30 -3.50 -16.65
CA VAL A 25 -1.89 -3.59 -17.05
C VAL A 25 -1.10 -2.47 -16.37
N ARG A 26 -1.58 -1.23 -16.47
CA ARG A 26 -0.90 -0.07 -15.86
C ARG A 26 -0.74 -0.23 -14.35
N ARG A 27 -1.80 -0.63 -13.65
CA ARG A 27 -1.74 -0.86 -12.19
C ARG A 27 -0.84 -2.01 -11.79
N ARG A 28 -0.77 -3.06 -12.61
CA ARG A 28 0.18 -4.16 -12.40
C ARG A 28 1.61 -3.66 -12.52
N ASP A 29 1.91 -2.79 -13.48
CA ASP A 29 3.25 -2.24 -13.65
C ASP A 29 3.63 -1.29 -12.50
N GLU A 30 2.70 -0.45 -12.04
CA GLU A 30 2.84 0.37 -10.83
C GLU A 30 3.12 -0.52 -9.59
N ALA A 31 2.40 -1.65 -9.44
CA ALA A 31 2.62 -2.61 -8.36
C ALA A 31 4.01 -3.28 -8.42
N VAL A 32 4.52 -3.56 -9.63
CA VAL A 32 5.85 -4.15 -9.83
C VAL A 32 6.94 -3.12 -9.52
N GLU A 33 6.76 -1.86 -9.89
CA GLU A 33 7.68 -0.77 -9.53
C GLU A 33 7.75 -0.59 -8.02
N TRP A 34 6.61 -0.57 -7.34
CA TRP A 34 6.53 -0.52 -5.89
C TRP A 34 7.30 -1.68 -5.21
N LEU A 35 7.17 -2.91 -5.70
CA LEU A 35 7.92 -4.06 -5.19
C LEU A 35 9.44 -3.89 -5.36
N LYS A 36 9.91 -3.25 -6.45
CA LYS A 36 11.33 -2.94 -6.65
C LYS A 36 11.81 -1.89 -5.65
N GLU A 37 10.98 -0.90 -5.34
CA GLU A 37 11.29 0.13 -4.33
C GLU A 37 11.41 -0.46 -2.92
N ILE A 38 10.54 -1.41 -2.58
CA ILE A 38 10.63 -2.17 -1.32
C ILE A 38 11.92 -2.99 -1.29
N GLN A 39 12.25 -3.70 -2.38
CA GLN A 39 13.50 -4.46 -2.46
C GLN A 39 14.73 -3.56 -2.30
N ALA A 40 14.67 -2.34 -2.84
CA ALA A 40 15.72 -1.34 -2.66
C ALA A 40 15.76 -0.72 -1.25
N GLY A 41 14.82 -1.07 -0.36
CA GLY A 41 14.71 -0.53 1.00
C GLY A 41 14.26 0.92 1.07
N LYS A 42 13.66 1.46 -0.01
CA LYS A 42 13.21 2.87 -0.07
C LYS A 42 11.83 3.08 0.54
N VAL A 43 11.01 2.04 0.50
CA VAL A 43 9.61 2.04 0.93
C VAL A 43 9.40 0.90 1.92
N ASP A 44 8.70 1.18 3.02
CA ASP A 44 8.27 0.15 3.97
C ASP A 44 6.90 -0.41 3.53
N PRO A 45 6.75 -1.74 3.32
CA PRO A 45 5.47 -2.37 3.00
C PRO A 45 4.53 -2.52 4.21
N SER A 46 4.99 -2.15 5.42
CA SER A 46 4.17 -2.24 6.63
C SER A 46 2.91 -1.38 6.51
N LEU A 47 1.79 -1.90 7.02
CA LEU A 47 0.59 -1.07 7.18
C LEU A 47 0.92 0.03 8.20
N PRO A 48 0.45 1.27 7.97
CA PRO A 48 0.62 2.33 8.96
C PRO A 48 -0.05 1.86 10.24
N THR A 49 0.78 1.45 11.19
CA THR A 49 0.30 1.08 12.50
C THR A 49 -0.02 2.41 13.15
N ILE A 50 -1.24 2.55 13.65
CA ILE A 50 -1.54 3.67 14.55
C ILE A 50 -0.70 3.37 15.77
N ASP A 51 0.46 4.01 15.88
CA ASP A 51 1.16 4.12 17.14
C ASP A 51 0.18 4.84 18.05
N THR A 52 -0.59 4.07 18.82
CA THR A 52 -1.05 4.52 20.10
C THR A 52 0.21 4.65 20.94
N GLU A 53 1.03 5.66 20.65
CA GLU A 53 1.89 6.26 21.65
C GLU A 53 0.94 6.49 22.82
N LEU A 54 1.11 5.64 23.82
CA LEU A 54 0.40 5.60 25.09
C LEU A 54 0.33 7.05 25.53
N THR A 55 -0.82 7.69 25.36
CA THR A 55 -0.95 9.09 25.72
C THR A 55 -0.70 9.17 27.21
N THR A 56 0.43 9.74 27.58
CA THR A 56 0.77 10.21 28.92
C THR A 56 -0.12 11.39 29.34
N ASP A 57 -1.38 11.41 28.91
CA ASP A 57 -2.35 12.40 29.31
C ASP A 57 -3.74 11.79 29.34
N VAL A 58 -4.03 11.15 30.48
CA VAL A 58 -5.30 10.46 30.79
C VAL A 58 -6.48 11.45 30.83
N ASN A 59 -6.22 12.77 30.82
CA ASN A 59 -7.23 13.81 31.01
C ASN A 59 -7.56 14.67 29.77
N ASN A 60 -6.94 14.44 28.61
CA ASN A 60 -7.22 15.26 27.42
C ASN A 60 -7.80 14.42 26.26
N PRO A 61 -9.10 14.56 25.93
CA PRO A 61 -9.75 13.76 24.89
C PRO A 61 -9.42 14.19 23.46
N PHE A 62 -8.72 15.32 23.26
CA PHE A 62 -8.33 15.81 21.93
C PHE A 62 -6.81 15.88 21.78
N LYS A 63 -6.26 15.06 20.87
CA LYS A 63 -4.89 15.22 20.38
C LYS A 63 -4.85 16.34 19.34
N TRP A 64 -4.16 17.44 19.65
CA TRP A 64 -3.80 18.46 18.67
C TRP A 64 -2.50 18.06 17.96
N GLY A 65 -2.55 17.87 16.64
CA GLY A 65 -1.38 17.56 15.82
C GLY A 65 -1.66 16.49 14.74
N SER A 66 -0.73 16.33 13.81
CA SER A 66 -0.70 15.22 12.86
C SER A 66 0.29 14.16 13.34
N ASN A 67 0.00 12.88 13.08
CA ASN A 67 0.96 11.81 13.33
C ASN A 67 2.24 12.03 12.51
N LYS A 68 3.37 11.51 13.01
CA LYS A 68 4.64 11.51 12.28
C LYS A 68 4.43 10.84 10.92
N ARG A 69 4.99 11.46 9.88
CA ARG A 69 4.89 10.94 8.51
C ARG A 69 5.71 9.65 8.40
N VAL A 70 5.06 8.56 8.06
CA VAL A 70 5.70 7.27 7.75
C VAL A 70 5.98 7.21 6.25
N ASN A 71 7.13 6.66 5.85
CA ASN A 71 7.50 6.43 4.45
C ASN A 71 6.83 5.17 3.89
N THR A 72 5.51 5.11 4.03
CA THR A 72 4.67 4.03 3.47
C THR A 72 4.00 4.55 2.20
N SER A 73 4.18 3.85 1.09
CA SER A 73 3.38 4.05 -0.13
C SER A 73 2.54 2.81 -0.36
N TRP A 74 1.27 2.98 -0.75
CA TRP A 74 0.32 1.88 -0.95
C TRP A 74 -0.67 2.18 -2.05
#